data_AF-A0A7Z0WL60-F1
#
_entry.id   AF-A0A7Z0WL60-F1
#
_cell.length_a   1.000
_cell.length_b   1.000
_cell.length_c   1.000
_cell.angle_alpha   90.00
_cell.angle_beta   90.00
_cell.angle_gamma   90.00
#
_symmetry.space_group_name_H-M   'P 1'
#
loop_
_entity.id
_entity.type
_entity.pdbx_description
1 polymer ?
#
loop_
_entity_poly.entity_id
_entity_poly.type
_entity_poly.pdbx_seq_one_letter_code
_entity_poly.pdbx_strand_id
1 'polypeptide(L)'
;MRFPAASADFHPNGRPSPGAAAEAFSDLAEELVTRSDFAGEGYSWGDRELARCRRRGGTRSAGAAFQWLSMATSHHLSHLARRTPDNL
;
A
#
# COMPACT_ATOMS: atom_id res chain seq x y z
N MET A 1 0.63 -13.26 13.60
CA MET A 1 0.86 -13.09 12.14
C MET A 1 2.31 -13.44 11.85
N ARG A 2 2.55 -14.42 10.99
CA ARG A 2 3.89 -14.81 10.53
C ARG A 2 3.96 -14.40 9.07
N PHE A 3 4.71 -13.35 8.77
CA PHE A 3 4.97 -12.96 7.39
C PHE A 3 5.73 -14.12 6.73
N PRO A 4 5.29 -14.65 5.57
CA PRO A 4 6.16 -15.52 4.81
C PRO A 4 7.42 -14.73 4.49
N ALA A 5 8.58 -15.32 4.76
CA ALA A 5 9.82 -14.76 4.30
C ALA A 5 9.75 -14.79 2.78
N ALA A 6 9.45 -13.64 2.16
CA ALA A 6 9.95 -13.37 0.83
C ALA A 6 11.43 -13.73 0.92
N SER A 7 11.86 -14.70 0.12
CA SER A 7 13.26 -15.08 -0.03
C SER A 7 13.98 -13.85 -0.59
N ALA A 8 14.31 -12.93 0.31
CA ALA A 8 15.03 -11.73 -0.01
C ALA A 8 16.45 -12.19 -0.30
N ASP A 9 16.77 -12.26 -1.58
CA ASP A 9 18.15 -12.41 -2.03
C ASP A 9 18.90 -11.17 -1.53
N PHE A 10 19.55 -11.31 -0.37
CA PHE A 10 20.39 -10.27 0.18
C PHE A 10 21.65 -10.15 -0.69
N HIS A 11 21.98 -8.93 -1.07
CA HIS A 11 23.29 -8.64 -1.66
C HIS A 11 24.37 -9.06 -0.64
N PRO A 12 25.57 -9.50 -1.07
CA PRO A 12 26.67 -9.88 -0.17
C PRO A 12 27.10 -8.80 0.85
N ASN A 13 26.59 -7.57 0.73
CA ASN A 13 26.82 -6.45 1.66
C ASN A 13 25.65 -6.23 2.64
N GLY A 14 24.72 -7.18 2.78
CA GLY A 14 23.57 -7.10 3.68
C GLY A 14 22.47 -6.11 3.24
N ARG A 15 22.57 -5.55 2.04
CA ARG A 15 21.53 -4.69 1.46
C ARG A 15 20.49 -5.55 0.74
N PRO A 16 19.19 -5.18 0.79
CA PRO A 16 18.19 -5.79 -0.07
C PRO A 16 18.64 -5.70 -1.54
N SER A 17 18.41 -6.75 -2.32
CA SER A 17 18.64 -6.69 -3.76
C SER A 17 17.80 -5.56 -4.39
N PRO A 18 18.32 -4.88 -5.43
CA PRO A 18 17.54 -3.89 -6.17
C PRO A 18 16.22 -4.52 -6.64
N GLY A 19 15.08 -3.97 -6.21
CA GLY A 19 13.74 -4.49 -6.54
C GLY A 19 13.06 -5.29 -5.42
N ALA A 20 13.79 -5.87 -4.47
CA ALA A 20 13.19 -6.65 -3.37
C ALA A 20 12.19 -5.85 -2.52
N ALA A 21 12.46 -4.56 -2.31
CA ALA A 21 11.53 -3.68 -1.61
C ALA A 21 10.23 -3.45 -2.42
N ALA A 22 10.33 -3.31 -3.74
CA ALA A 22 9.17 -3.09 -4.60
C ALA A 22 8.27 -4.34 -4.64
N GLU A 23 8.86 -5.54 -4.65
CA GLU A 23 8.13 -6.81 -4.56
C GLU A 23 7.43 -6.94 -3.20
N ALA A 24 8.14 -6.71 -2.09
CA ALA A 24 7.53 -6.75 -0.76
C ALA A 24 6.36 -5.76 -0.59
N PHE A 25 6.47 -4.56 -1.18
CA PHE A 25 5.37 -3.61 -1.21
C PHE A 25 4.23 -4.06 -2.13
N SER A 26 4.52 -4.75 -3.23
CA SER A 26 3.49 -5.33 -4.09
C SER A 26 2.67 -6.38 -3.34
N ASP A 27 3.34 -7.28 -2.62
CA ASP A 27 2.71 -8.32 -1.79
C ASP A 27 1.83 -7.71 -0.70
N LEU A 28 2.32 -6.69 -0.01
CA LEU A 28 1.55 -5.96 1.01
C LEU A 28 0.33 -5.26 0.40
N ALA A 29 0.47 -4.68 -0.79
CA ALA A 29 -0.65 -4.03 -1.47
C ALA A 29 -1.71 -5.06 -1.89
N GLU A 30 -1.28 -6.24 -2.35
CA GLU A 30 -2.17 -7.35 -2.65
C GLU A 30 -2.92 -7.83 -1.40
N GLU A 31 -2.21 -8.08 -0.30
CA GLU A 31 -2.84 -8.47 0.97
C GLU A 31 -3.88 -7.43 1.39
N LEU A 32 -3.50 -6.15 1.44
CA LEU A 32 -4.39 -5.08 1.91
C LEU A 32 -5.68 -4.98 1.09
N VAL A 33 -5.60 -5.00 -0.24
CA VAL A 33 -6.81 -4.83 -1.08
C VAL A 33 -7.74 -6.04 -1.07
N THR A 34 -7.30 -7.19 -0.53
CA THR A 34 -8.14 -8.38 -0.36
C THR A 34 -8.88 -8.42 0.98
N ARG A 35 -8.49 -7.58 1.94
CA ARG A 35 -9.13 -7.54 3.25
C ARG A 35 -10.49 -6.84 3.19
N SER A 36 -11.39 -7.25 4.08
CA SER A 36 -12.73 -6.66 4.19
C SER A 36 -12.74 -5.21 4.69
N ASP A 37 -11.65 -4.75 5.32
CA ASP A 37 -11.49 -3.37 5.80
C ASP A 37 -10.97 -2.42 4.71
N PHE A 38 -10.61 -2.94 3.53
CA PHE A 38 -10.28 -2.12 2.38
C PHE A 38 -11.54 -1.41 1.85
N ALA A 39 -11.54 -0.08 1.86
CA ALA A 39 -12.71 0.72 1.52
C ALA A 39 -13.05 0.72 0.02
N GLY A 40 -12.16 0.20 -0.82
CA GLY A 40 -12.36 0.05 -2.27
C GLY A 40 -11.76 1.18 -3.10
N GLU A 41 -11.45 0.91 -4.37
CA GLU A 41 -10.74 1.85 -5.26
C GLU A 41 -11.50 3.16 -5.58
N GLY A 42 -12.79 3.21 -5.26
CA GLY A 42 -13.64 4.39 -5.36
C GLY A 42 -13.66 5.26 -4.09
N TYR A 43 -13.03 4.84 -3.00
CA TYR A 43 -13.13 5.52 -1.71
C TYR A 43 -12.26 6.78 -1.64
N SER A 44 -10.97 6.66 -1.99
CA SER A 44 -9.98 7.74 -2.00
C SER A 44 -8.98 7.58 -3.15
N TRP A 45 -8.15 8.62 -3.38
CA TRP A 45 -7.01 8.49 -4.29
C TRP A 45 -6.04 7.40 -3.82
N GLY A 46 -5.77 7.32 -2.51
CA GLY A 46 -4.90 6.29 -1.93
C GLY A 46 -5.37 4.87 -2.18
N ASP A 47 -6.67 4.60 -1.97
CA ASP A 47 -7.25 3.26 -2.21
C ASP A 47 -7.18 2.86 -3.69
N ARG A 48 -7.33 3.83 -4.60
CA ARG A 48 -7.15 3.61 -6.05
C ARG A 48 -5.71 3.24 -6.39
N GLU A 49 -4.74 3.93 -5.81
CA GLU A 49 -3.33 3.65 -6.04
C GLU A 49 -2.93 2.29 -5.46
N LEU A 50 -3.43 1.89 -4.28
CA LEU A 50 -3.24 0.53 -3.74
C LEU A 50 -3.79 -0.54 -4.71
N ALA A 51 -5.01 -0.36 -5.22
CA ALA A 51 -5.59 -1.27 -6.21
C ALA A 51 -4.80 -1.28 -7.54
N ARG A 52 -4.18 -0.16 -7.92
CA ARG A 52 -3.27 -0.08 -9.09
C ARG A 52 -1.95 -0.81 -8.84
N CYS A 53 -1.40 -0.75 -7.63
CA CYS A 53 -0.18 -1.49 -7.25
C CYS A 53 -0.36 -2.98 -7.47
N ARG A 54 -1.47 -3.56 -7.00
CA ARG A 54 -1.84 -4.97 -7.28
C ARG A 54 -1.84 -5.28 -8.78
N ARG A 55 -2.39 -4.40 -9.62
CA ARG A 55 -2.55 -4.65 -11.07
C ARG A 55 -1.26 -4.50 -11.88
N ARG A 56 -0.34 -3.64 -11.45
CA ARG A 56 0.83 -3.26 -12.27
C ARG A 56 2.16 -3.84 -11.79
N GLY A 57 2.18 -4.52 -10.63
CA GLY A 57 3.41 -4.94 -9.94
C GLY A 57 4.12 -3.72 -9.36
N GLY A 58 4.39 -3.73 -8.04
CA GLY A 58 4.70 -2.59 -7.15
C GLY A 58 5.84 -1.62 -7.49
N THR A 59 6.38 -1.62 -8.71
CA THR A 59 7.60 -0.91 -9.10
C THR A 59 7.48 0.62 -9.26
N ARG A 60 6.29 1.21 -9.49
CA ARG A 60 6.15 2.68 -9.67
C ARG A 60 5.40 3.43 -8.57
N SER A 61 4.43 2.79 -7.93
CA SER A 61 3.45 3.47 -7.06
C SER A 61 3.57 3.11 -5.58
N ALA A 62 4.24 2.01 -5.24
CA ALA A 62 4.41 1.54 -3.86
C ALA A 62 5.88 1.32 -3.46
N GLY A 63 6.85 1.74 -4.27
CA GLY A 63 8.27 1.43 -4.06
C GLY A 63 8.95 2.20 -2.92
N ALA A 64 8.27 3.18 -2.30
CA ALA A 64 8.84 4.00 -1.24
C ALA A 64 7.85 4.27 -0.10
N ALA A 65 8.35 4.28 1.15
CA ALA A 65 7.54 4.51 2.35
C ALA A 65 6.72 5.82 2.31
N PHE A 66 7.25 6.88 1.71
CA PHE A 66 6.52 8.14 1.55
C PHE A 66 5.27 8.02 0.67
N GLN A 67 5.29 7.14 -0.34
CA GLN A 67 4.12 6.88 -1.19
C GLN A 67 3.02 6.20 -0.37
N TRP A 68 3.39 5.22 0.47
CA TRP A 68 2.47 4.56 1.41
C TRP A 68 1.85 5.54 2.41
N LEU A 69 2.66 6.43 2.98
CA LEU A 69 2.16 7.47 3.88
C LEU A 69 1.16 8.39 3.17
N SER A 70 1.45 8.78 1.92
CA SER A 70 0.56 9.61 1.11
C SER A 70 -0.78 8.91 0.82
N MET A 71 -0.75 7.62 0.49
CA MET A 71 -1.96 6.81 0.26
C MET A 71 -2.81 6.70 1.54
N ALA A 72 -2.20 6.37 2.67
CA ALA A 72 -2.90 6.29 3.96
C ALA A 72 -3.50 7.64 4.39
N THR A 73 -2.75 8.73 4.22
CA THR A 73 -3.23 10.09 4.52
C THR A 73 -4.44 10.45 3.65
N SER A 74 -4.40 10.14 2.35
CA SER A 74 -5.53 10.36 1.45
C SER A 74 -6.78 9.59 1.88
N HIS A 75 -6.63 8.35 2.35
CA HIS A 75 -7.74 7.56 2.88
C HIS A 75 -8.34 8.23 4.12
N HIS A 76 -7.51 8.62 5.10
CA HIS A 76 -7.97 9.30 6.31
C HIS A 76 -8.67 10.63 6.02
N LEU A 77 -8.15 11.45 5.10
CA LEU A 77 -8.81 12.69 4.70
C LEU A 77 -10.16 12.44 4.03
N SER A 78 -10.26 11.43 3.18
CA SER A 78 -11.53 11.04 2.55
C SER A 78 -12.54 10.55 3.57
N HIS A 79 -12.07 9.83 4.59
CA HIS A 79 -12.87 9.41 5.71
C HIS A 79 -13.41 10.61 6.51
N LEU A 80 -12.55 11.56 6.87
CA LEU A 80 -12.93 12.77 7.59
C LEU A 80 -13.92 13.64 6.78
N ALA A 81 -13.71 13.79 5.47
CA ALA A 81 -14.59 14.56 4.61
C ALA A 81 -16.00 13.95 4.48
N ARG A 82 -16.12 12.63 4.62
CA ARG A 82 -17.40 11.90 4.59
C ARG A 82 -18.06 11.79 5.95
N ARG A 83 -17.33 12.03 7.05
CA ARG A 83 -17.96 12.26 8.35
C ARG A 83 -18.71 13.58 8.25
N THR A 84 -20.01 13.48 7.97
CA THR A 84 -20.92 14.61 8.16
C THR A 84 -20.63 15.19 9.54
N PRO A 85 -20.46 16.52 9.69
CA PRO A 85 -20.43 17.09 11.03
C PRO A 85 -21.79 16.78 11.66
N ASP A 86 -21.81 15.93 12.68
CA ASP A 86 -23.03 15.53 13.40
C ASP A 86 -23.75 16.70 14.10
N ASN A 87 -23.35 17.96 13.89
CA ASN A 87 -23.87 19.12 14.61
C ASN A 87 -23.77 20.42 13.79
N LEU A 88 -24.64 20.62 12.79
CA LEU A 88 -25.02 21.96 12.32
C LEU A 88 -26.54 22.07 12.20
#